data_AF-A0A8H4TJF1-F1
#
_entry.id   AF-A0A8H4TJF1-F1
#
_cell.length_a   1.000
_cell.length_b   1.000
_cell.length_c   1.000
_cell.angle_alpha   90.00
_cell.angle_beta   90.00
_cell.angle_gamma   90.00
#
_symmetry.space_group_name_H-M   'P 1'
#
loop_
_entity.id
_entity.type
_entity.pdbx_description
1 polymer ?
#
loop_
_entity_poly.entity_id
_entity_poly.type
_entity_poly.pdbx_seq_one_letter_code
_entity_poly.pdbx_strand_id
1 'polypeptide(L)'
;MSPHIEKSLTTDQHDIVDRLLALGRSLKTARLSSWAEAHSPQDPRYDQGLELIAQVDNFLQARINRHGRGSASPSSTSSTEELASSHDASDEDTSMSHRLAALSSLSQALNTADPAAFLGIAVFAFFEVISDRAFGEWDCHLRGARSLLDYHCRSSDELNVLSRRFTGLDEIVAYFGWWDTTSTIVRKSTSSSNIGTQEGLIFDDWHRSVLGDDFFNRVGCPPETFWLFVSLAKGNGPADSRERLTQAMSQLLKLGMDNTERGKCVDVYRCAAAIAILTWPKLDVESDIPTSSTSSDITLTAAVDRICHIIESACPRSRFLAHMATPAYLAGTVKWEKFLAIRVRICSAKRDGKKEG
;
A
#
# COMPACT_ATOMS: atom_id res chain seq x y z
N MET A 1 16.00 -14.92 9.83
CA MET A 1 14.96 -14.51 8.85
C MET A 1 15.30 -15.16 7.52
N SER A 2 14.41 -15.97 6.96
CA SER A 2 14.70 -16.86 5.82
C SER A 2 14.39 -16.17 4.46
N PRO A 3 15.25 -16.27 3.43
CA PRO A 3 15.12 -15.57 2.15
C PRO A 3 13.92 -16.01 1.28
N HIS A 4 13.13 -16.99 1.71
CA HIS A 4 11.85 -17.36 1.07
C HIS A 4 10.67 -16.43 1.46
N ILE A 5 10.91 -15.47 2.35
CA ILE A 5 9.93 -14.54 2.95
C ILE A 5 9.44 -13.46 1.97
N GLU A 6 10.23 -13.09 0.95
CA GLU A 6 9.98 -11.94 0.04
C GLU A 6 9.13 -12.28 -1.20
N LYS A 7 9.21 -13.51 -1.74
CA LYS A 7 8.55 -13.87 -3.02
C LYS A 7 7.02 -14.01 -2.98
N SER A 8 6.42 -13.72 -1.83
CA SER A 8 5.15 -14.27 -1.38
C SER A 8 4.04 -13.21 -1.42
N LEU A 9 4.35 -11.99 -0.97
CA LEU A 9 3.42 -10.86 -0.86
C LEU A 9 3.18 -10.13 -2.21
N THR A 10 4.04 -10.38 -3.19
CA THR A 10 4.10 -9.68 -4.48
C THR A 10 3.06 -10.13 -5.51
N THR A 11 2.21 -11.11 -5.18
CA THR A 11 1.37 -11.80 -6.17
C THR A 11 -0.02 -11.17 -6.35
N ASP A 12 -0.53 -10.43 -5.36
CA ASP A 12 -1.93 -9.97 -5.37
C ASP A 12 -2.14 -8.52 -5.80
N GLN A 13 -1.08 -7.79 -6.15
CA GLN A 13 -1.18 -6.34 -6.39
C GLN A 13 -1.13 -5.93 -7.87
N HIS A 14 -1.53 -6.84 -8.75
CA HIS A 14 -1.69 -6.56 -10.18
C HIS A 14 -2.60 -5.34 -10.42
N ASP A 15 -3.67 -5.14 -9.65
CA ASP A 15 -4.56 -3.98 -9.82
C ASP A 15 -3.84 -2.65 -9.53
N ILE A 16 -2.96 -2.58 -8.53
CA ILE A 16 -2.21 -1.35 -8.23
C ILE A 16 -1.14 -1.11 -9.31
N VAL A 17 -0.44 -2.16 -9.74
CA VAL A 17 0.58 -2.07 -10.80
C VAL A 17 -0.04 -1.67 -12.14
N ASP A 18 -1.14 -2.30 -12.53
CA ASP A 18 -1.89 -2.00 -13.76
C ASP A 18 -2.42 -0.57 -13.75
N ARG A 19 -2.79 -0.05 -12.57
CA ARG A 19 -3.18 1.35 -12.42
C ARG A 19 -2.01 2.32 -12.50
N LEU A 20 -0.88 2.02 -11.86
CA LEU A 20 0.33 2.83 -12.01
C LEU A 20 0.79 2.85 -13.49
N LEU A 21 0.63 1.74 -14.22
CA LEU A 21 0.85 1.67 -15.66
C LEU A 21 -0.17 2.50 -16.46
N ALA A 22 -1.46 2.33 -16.20
CA ALA A 22 -2.52 3.10 -16.86
C ALA A 22 -2.35 4.60 -16.61
N LEU A 23 -1.94 4.97 -15.41
CA LEU A 23 -1.62 6.32 -15.01
C LEU A 23 -0.40 6.85 -15.76
N GLY A 24 0.70 6.10 -15.82
CA GLY A 24 1.87 6.46 -16.62
C GLY A 24 1.52 6.69 -18.08
N ARG A 25 0.66 5.84 -18.68
CA ARG A 25 0.16 6.02 -20.05
C ARG A 25 -0.69 7.28 -20.21
N SER A 26 -1.64 7.51 -19.30
CA SER A 26 -2.48 8.72 -19.28
C SER A 26 -1.64 9.99 -19.19
N LEU A 27 -0.63 10.00 -18.32
CA LEU A 27 0.32 11.09 -18.15
C LEU A 27 1.16 11.33 -19.40
N LYS A 28 1.66 10.27 -20.02
CA LYS A 28 2.39 10.36 -21.28
C LYS A 28 1.53 11.00 -22.36
N THR A 29 0.29 10.55 -22.53
CA THR A 29 -0.65 11.09 -23.51
C THR A 29 -0.98 12.56 -23.23
N ALA A 30 -1.34 12.89 -21.99
CA ALA A 30 -1.69 14.26 -21.60
C ALA A 30 -0.54 15.25 -21.84
N ARG A 31 0.69 14.85 -21.50
CA ARG A 31 1.89 15.63 -21.80
C ARG A 31 2.02 15.82 -23.30
N LEU A 32 2.09 14.74 -24.08
CA LEU A 32 2.28 14.82 -25.54
C LEU A 32 1.26 15.72 -26.23
N SER A 33 -0.01 15.71 -25.78
CA SER A 33 -1.04 16.63 -26.25
C SER A 33 -0.73 18.10 -25.90
N SER A 34 -0.32 18.39 -24.66
CA SER A 34 0.08 19.75 -24.24
C SER A 34 1.28 20.29 -25.02
N TRP A 35 2.21 19.43 -25.45
CA TRP A 35 3.37 19.83 -26.26
C TRP A 35 2.99 20.14 -27.71
N ALA A 36 2.04 19.39 -28.29
CA ALA A 36 1.55 19.67 -29.63
C ALA A 36 0.83 21.02 -29.73
N GLU A 37 0.24 21.50 -28.63
CA GLU A 37 -0.46 22.80 -28.56
C GLU A 37 0.50 23.97 -28.30
N ALA A 38 1.53 23.79 -27.45
CA ALA A 38 2.51 24.80 -27.09
C ALA A 38 3.68 24.83 -28.11
N HIS A 39 3.58 25.69 -29.13
CA HIS A 39 4.56 25.83 -30.22
C HIS A 39 5.94 26.41 -29.79
N SER A 40 6.68 25.75 -28.90
CA SER A 40 8.08 26.10 -28.60
C SER A 40 8.93 24.85 -28.33
N PRO A 41 9.92 24.50 -29.17
CA PRO A 41 10.59 23.18 -29.13
C PRO A 41 11.69 23.01 -28.07
N GLN A 42 11.81 23.86 -27.04
CA GLN A 42 13.01 23.87 -26.19
C GLN A 42 12.75 24.14 -24.69
N ASP A 43 11.87 23.38 -24.03
CA ASP A 43 11.94 23.27 -22.57
C ASP A 43 12.57 21.92 -22.17
N PRO A 44 13.87 21.88 -21.82
CA PRO A 44 14.54 20.64 -21.42
C PRO A 44 13.95 19.99 -20.15
N ARG A 45 13.10 20.69 -19.39
CA ARG A 45 12.35 20.10 -18.27
C ARG A 45 11.23 19.18 -18.75
N TYR A 46 10.69 19.46 -19.93
CA TYR A 46 9.57 18.72 -20.49
C TYR A 46 9.97 17.27 -20.88
N ASP A 47 11.20 17.10 -21.35
CA ASP A 47 11.77 15.80 -21.76
C ASP A 47 12.05 14.87 -20.57
N GLN A 48 12.49 15.41 -19.44
CA GLN A 48 12.86 14.61 -18.26
C GLN A 48 11.67 13.84 -17.67
N GLY A 49 10.50 14.47 -17.58
CA GLY A 49 9.30 13.80 -17.09
C GLY A 49 8.78 12.71 -18.03
N LEU A 50 8.91 12.90 -19.35
CA LEU A 50 8.56 11.86 -20.34
C LEU A 50 9.54 10.69 -20.29
N GLU A 51 10.83 10.97 -20.12
CA GLU A 51 11.85 9.94 -19.93
C GLU A 51 11.58 9.12 -18.67
N LEU A 52 11.29 9.77 -17.53
CA LEU A 52 10.93 9.08 -16.30
C LEU A 52 9.72 8.16 -16.50
N ILE A 53 8.65 8.65 -17.13
CA ILE A 53 7.45 7.82 -17.37
C ILE A 53 7.81 6.59 -18.22
N ALA A 54 8.64 6.76 -19.25
CA ALA A 54 9.09 5.64 -20.09
C ALA A 54 9.95 4.63 -19.32
N GLN A 55 10.89 5.09 -18.47
CA GLN A 55 11.72 4.20 -17.68
C GLN A 55 10.93 3.47 -16.59
N VAL A 56 9.95 4.14 -15.99
CA VAL A 56 9.01 3.51 -15.05
C VAL A 56 8.19 2.44 -15.75
N ASP A 57 7.64 2.70 -16.95
CA ASP A 57 6.90 1.71 -17.74
C ASP A 57 7.78 0.49 -18.06
N ASN A 58 9.02 0.70 -18.50
CA ASN A 58 9.98 -0.38 -18.74
C ASN A 58 10.24 -1.21 -17.48
N PHE A 59 10.46 -0.56 -16.33
CA PHE A 59 10.67 -1.22 -15.05
C PHE A 59 9.45 -2.06 -14.63
N LEU A 60 8.25 -1.50 -14.74
CA LEU A 60 7.00 -2.18 -14.39
C LEU A 60 6.74 -3.38 -15.31
N GLN A 61 6.95 -3.22 -16.62
CA GLN A 61 6.81 -4.31 -17.59
C GLN A 61 7.84 -5.43 -17.38
N ALA A 62 9.10 -5.08 -17.12
CA ALA A 62 10.14 -6.06 -16.80
C ALA A 62 9.78 -6.85 -15.52
N ARG A 63 9.24 -6.15 -14.50
CA ARG A 63 8.69 -6.80 -13.31
C ARG A 63 7.55 -7.74 -13.68
N ILE A 64 6.54 -7.33 -14.44
CA ILE A 64 5.41 -8.21 -14.82
C ILE A 64 5.88 -9.44 -15.63
N ASN A 65 6.75 -9.24 -16.63
CA ASN A 65 7.22 -10.29 -17.54
C ASN A 65 8.03 -11.38 -16.82
N ARG A 66 8.82 -11.00 -15.80
CA ARG A 66 9.52 -11.96 -14.93
C ARG A 66 8.56 -12.94 -14.25
N HIS A 67 7.34 -12.49 -13.94
CA HIS A 67 6.32 -13.34 -13.29
C HIS A 67 5.56 -14.21 -14.28
N GLY A 68 5.36 -13.77 -15.53
CA GLY A 68 4.72 -14.57 -16.58
C GLY A 68 5.54 -15.80 -16.99
N ARG A 69 6.88 -15.66 -17.01
CA ARG A 69 7.80 -16.72 -17.49
C ARG A 69 8.03 -17.84 -16.47
N GLY A 70 7.97 -17.54 -15.16
CA GLY A 70 8.01 -18.55 -14.08
C GLY A 70 6.72 -19.40 -13.97
N SER A 71 5.73 -19.18 -14.83
CA SER A 71 4.44 -19.86 -14.86
C SER A 71 4.26 -20.78 -16.08
N ALA A 72 5.23 -20.90 -16.98
CA ALA A 72 5.16 -21.95 -18.01
C ALA A 72 5.60 -23.29 -17.41
N SER A 73 4.67 -24.24 -17.26
CA SER A 73 5.06 -25.63 -16.96
C SER A 73 5.98 -26.12 -18.08
N PRO A 74 7.15 -26.72 -17.79
CA PRO A 74 7.95 -27.35 -18.82
C PRO A 74 7.21 -28.62 -19.26
N SER A 75 6.51 -28.55 -20.39
CA SER A 75 6.13 -29.74 -21.12
C SER A 75 7.42 -30.40 -21.61
N SER A 76 7.85 -31.41 -20.86
CA SER A 76 8.68 -32.55 -21.25
C SER A 76 9.32 -32.50 -22.64
N THR A 77 10.64 -32.32 -22.70
CA THR A 77 11.57 -33.21 -23.42
C THR A 77 13.04 -32.86 -23.13
N SER A 78 13.75 -33.84 -22.58
CA SER A 78 15.20 -34.15 -22.71
C SER A 78 16.26 -33.03 -22.60
N SER A 79 17.07 -33.16 -21.54
CA SER A 79 18.54 -33.13 -21.57
C SER A 79 19.25 -31.85 -22.06
N THR A 80 19.26 -30.77 -21.27
CA THR A 80 20.40 -29.82 -21.23
C THR A 80 20.34 -28.97 -19.94
N GLU A 81 20.99 -29.40 -18.87
CA GLU A 81 20.99 -28.69 -17.57
C GLU A 81 21.98 -27.50 -17.48
N GLU A 82 22.75 -27.20 -18.54
CA GLU A 82 23.74 -26.09 -18.51
C GLU A 82 23.25 -24.76 -19.12
N LEU A 83 22.04 -24.70 -19.70
CA LEU A 83 21.49 -23.50 -20.36
C LEU A 83 20.42 -22.75 -19.55
N ALA A 84 19.98 -23.31 -18.42
CA ALA A 84 18.96 -22.66 -17.58
C ALA A 84 19.54 -21.58 -16.65
N SER A 85 20.81 -21.67 -16.25
CA SER A 85 21.43 -20.71 -15.32
C SER A 85 21.85 -19.39 -15.99
N SER A 86 22.18 -19.41 -17.29
CA SER A 86 22.58 -18.22 -18.03
C SER A 86 21.39 -17.34 -18.43
N HIS A 87 20.21 -17.93 -18.60
CA HIS A 87 19.00 -17.21 -18.96
C HIS A 87 18.36 -16.50 -17.75
N ASP A 88 18.45 -17.08 -16.56
CA ASP A 88 17.97 -16.45 -15.31
C ASP A 88 18.89 -15.29 -14.86
N ALA A 89 20.21 -15.43 -15.04
CA ALA A 89 21.17 -14.36 -14.73
C ALA A 89 21.00 -13.14 -15.65
N SER A 90 20.74 -13.36 -16.95
CA SER A 90 20.50 -12.28 -17.92
C SER A 90 19.15 -11.57 -17.73
N ASP A 91 18.11 -12.29 -17.29
CA ASP A 91 16.82 -11.70 -16.94
C ASP A 91 16.89 -10.87 -15.63
N GLU A 92 17.72 -11.27 -14.65
CA GLU A 92 18.01 -10.47 -13.45
C GLU A 92 18.80 -9.20 -13.75
N ASP A 93 19.86 -9.28 -14.56
CA ASP A 93 20.66 -8.13 -14.99
C ASP A 93 19.82 -7.11 -15.77
N THR A 94 18.89 -7.59 -16.60
CA THR A 94 17.97 -6.72 -17.36
C THR A 94 16.98 -6.02 -16.43
N SER A 95 16.40 -6.74 -15.45
CA SER A 95 15.50 -6.13 -14.46
C SER A 95 16.21 -5.11 -13.57
N MET A 96 17.47 -5.39 -13.19
CA MET A 96 18.28 -4.45 -12.41
C MET A 96 18.63 -3.21 -13.23
N SER A 97 18.94 -3.39 -14.51
CA SER A 97 19.20 -2.29 -15.44
C SER A 97 18.00 -1.36 -15.58
N HIS A 98 16.79 -1.90 -15.76
CA HIS A 98 15.57 -1.09 -15.81
C HIS A 98 15.28 -0.37 -14.49
N ARG A 99 15.52 -1.01 -13.34
CA ARG A 99 15.39 -0.37 -12.02
C ARG A 99 16.34 0.82 -11.88
N LEU A 100 17.61 0.65 -12.25
CA LEU A 100 18.63 1.71 -12.17
C LEU A 100 18.32 2.87 -13.13
N ALA A 101 17.86 2.56 -14.35
CA ALA A 101 17.43 3.59 -15.30
C ALA A 101 16.27 4.42 -14.75
N ALA A 102 15.23 3.77 -14.20
CA ALA A 102 14.10 4.46 -13.58
C ALA A 102 14.50 5.30 -12.36
N LEU A 103 15.43 4.82 -11.52
CA LEU A 103 15.96 5.60 -10.39
C LEU A 103 16.76 6.83 -10.87
N SER A 104 17.58 6.67 -11.90
CA SER A 104 18.35 7.76 -12.49
C SER A 104 17.43 8.85 -13.04
N SER A 105 16.42 8.47 -13.84
CA SER A 105 15.44 9.43 -14.37
C SER A 105 14.59 10.06 -13.25
N LEU A 106 14.28 9.32 -12.18
CA LEU A 106 13.57 9.88 -11.03
C LEU A 106 14.42 10.94 -10.33
N SER A 107 15.70 10.67 -10.11
CA SER A 107 16.64 11.65 -9.54
C SER A 107 16.70 12.92 -10.38
N GLN A 108 16.75 12.81 -11.70
CA GLN A 108 16.72 13.97 -12.60
C GLN A 108 15.41 14.75 -12.52
N ALA A 109 14.27 14.07 -12.55
CA ALA A 109 12.95 14.69 -12.40
C ALA A 109 12.78 15.40 -11.04
N LEU A 110 13.33 14.83 -9.96
CA LEU A 110 13.35 15.46 -8.64
C LEU A 110 14.20 16.73 -8.61
N ASN A 111 15.36 16.74 -9.28
CA ASN A 111 16.23 17.92 -9.35
C ASN A 111 15.57 19.11 -10.07
N THR A 112 14.59 18.86 -10.94
CA THR A 112 13.80 19.89 -11.63
C THR A 112 12.41 20.08 -11.04
N ALA A 113 12.09 19.36 -9.96
CA ALA A 113 10.77 19.29 -9.35
C ALA A 113 9.65 18.97 -10.38
N ASP A 114 9.92 18.13 -11.38
CA ASP A 114 8.92 17.73 -12.36
C ASP A 114 7.81 16.87 -11.69
N PRO A 115 6.50 17.19 -11.88
CA PRO A 115 5.40 16.40 -11.31
C PRO A 115 5.39 14.91 -11.68
N ALA A 116 6.03 14.49 -12.78
CA ALA A 116 6.22 13.07 -13.10
C ALA A 116 6.96 12.30 -12.00
N ALA A 117 7.76 12.99 -11.18
CA ALA A 117 8.42 12.38 -10.04
C ALA A 117 7.43 11.77 -9.02
N PHE A 118 6.18 12.25 -8.94
CA PHE A 118 5.15 11.62 -8.09
C PHE A 118 4.89 10.16 -8.50
N LEU A 119 4.83 9.87 -9.81
CA LEU A 119 4.65 8.51 -10.31
C LEU A 119 5.85 7.64 -9.93
N GLY A 120 7.06 8.14 -10.15
CA GLY A 120 8.28 7.42 -9.78
C GLY A 120 8.33 7.11 -8.28
N ILE A 121 8.05 8.10 -7.43
CA ILE A 121 7.98 7.90 -5.98
C ILE A 121 6.92 6.84 -5.64
N ALA A 122 5.72 6.90 -6.21
CA ALA A 122 4.65 5.93 -5.94
C ALA A 122 5.06 4.51 -6.33
N VAL A 123 5.71 4.33 -7.49
CA VAL A 123 6.20 3.04 -7.96
C VAL A 123 7.29 2.49 -7.05
N PHE A 124 8.30 3.28 -6.69
CA PHE A 124 9.35 2.81 -5.78
C PHE A 124 8.83 2.59 -4.36
N ALA A 125 7.98 3.46 -3.83
CA ALA A 125 7.31 3.27 -2.55
C ALA A 125 6.56 1.93 -2.51
N PHE A 126 5.88 1.59 -3.60
CA PHE A 126 5.17 0.33 -3.72
C PHE A 126 6.14 -0.87 -3.79
N PHE A 127 7.09 -0.89 -4.72
CA PHE A 127 7.96 -2.05 -4.90
C PHE A 127 8.96 -2.23 -3.75
N GLU A 128 9.57 -1.17 -3.26
CA GLU A 128 10.58 -1.28 -2.21
C GLU A 128 9.96 -1.68 -0.88
N VAL A 129 8.80 -1.14 -0.51
CA VAL A 129 8.19 -1.44 0.78
C VAL A 129 7.40 -2.74 0.77
N ILE A 130 6.82 -3.11 -0.37
CA ILE A 130 5.98 -4.30 -0.46
C ILE A 130 6.77 -5.54 -0.91
N SER A 131 7.82 -5.37 -1.72
CA SER A 131 8.63 -6.49 -2.22
C SER A 131 9.96 -6.67 -1.49
N ASP A 132 10.62 -5.58 -1.08
CA ASP A 132 12.02 -5.61 -0.68
C ASP A 132 12.26 -5.22 0.81
N ARG A 133 11.23 -4.72 1.54
CA ARG A 133 11.35 -4.23 2.93
C ARG A 133 10.19 -4.68 3.82
N ALA A 134 10.26 -4.32 5.10
CA ALA A 134 9.19 -4.55 6.05
C ALA A 134 7.97 -3.66 5.74
N PHE A 135 6.77 -4.26 5.83
CA PHE A 135 5.51 -3.56 5.65
C PHE A 135 5.40 -2.37 6.61
N GLY A 136 5.11 -1.18 6.11
CA GLY A 136 5.00 0.05 6.92
C GLY A 136 6.18 1.02 6.80
N GLU A 137 7.25 0.67 6.08
CA GLU A 137 8.46 1.49 5.92
C GLU A 137 8.39 2.46 4.71
N TRP A 138 7.24 3.12 4.52
CA TRP A 138 7.06 4.10 3.45
C TRP A 138 7.59 5.51 3.75
N ASP A 139 8.03 5.77 4.99
CA ASP A 139 8.29 7.11 5.51
C ASP A 139 9.23 7.95 4.62
N CYS A 140 10.35 7.38 4.18
CA CYS A 140 11.32 8.11 3.34
C CYS A 140 10.73 8.55 1.99
N HIS A 141 9.99 7.67 1.31
CA HIS A 141 9.33 7.98 0.04
C HIS A 141 8.22 9.01 0.23
N LEU A 142 7.42 8.85 1.28
CA LEU A 142 6.30 9.72 1.59
C LEU A 142 6.74 11.13 1.97
N ARG A 143 7.86 11.30 2.70
CA ARG A 143 8.46 12.62 2.94
C ARG A 143 9.00 13.28 1.67
N GLY A 144 9.57 12.48 0.78
CA GLY A 144 9.96 12.96 -0.55
C GLY A 144 8.76 13.48 -1.34
N ALA A 145 7.68 12.69 -1.39
CA ALA A 145 6.42 13.10 -2.01
C ALA A 145 5.82 14.34 -1.35
N ARG A 146 5.84 14.42 -0.02
CA ARG A 146 5.34 15.58 0.71
C ARG A 146 6.12 16.84 0.38
N SER A 147 7.45 16.78 0.41
CA SER A 147 8.31 17.91 0.04
C SER A 147 8.04 18.38 -1.40
N LEU A 148 7.84 17.44 -2.33
CA LEU A 148 7.51 17.75 -3.71
C LEU A 148 6.10 18.36 -3.84
N LEU A 149 5.11 17.89 -3.08
CA LEU A 149 3.79 18.53 -3.02
C LEU A 149 3.88 19.94 -2.46
N ASP A 150 4.59 20.17 -1.35
CA ASP A 150 4.73 21.49 -0.73
C ASP A 150 5.42 22.51 -1.67
N TYR A 151 6.22 22.03 -2.62
CA TYR A 151 6.80 22.87 -3.69
C TYR A 151 5.74 23.33 -4.71
N HIS A 152 4.79 22.47 -5.08
CA HIS A 152 3.79 22.76 -6.11
C HIS A 152 2.46 23.29 -5.58
N CYS A 153 2.08 22.93 -4.37
CA CYS A 153 0.80 23.26 -3.77
C CYS A 153 0.88 23.36 -2.24
N ARG A 154 0.17 24.33 -1.67
CA ARG A 154 0.06 24.57 -0.22
C ARG A 154 -1.39 24.51 0.26
N SER A 155 -2.32 24.25 -0.63
CA SER A 155 -3.75 24.18 -0.35
C SER A 155 -4.45 23.15 -1.23
N SER A 156 -5.65 22.74 -0.81
CA SER A 156 -6.51 21.84 -1.60
C SER A 156 -6.85 22.42 -2.97
N ASP A 157 -7.07 23.73 -3.07
CA ASP A 157 -7.38 24.39 -4.35
C ASP A 157 -6.19 24.35 -5.32
N GLU A 158 -4.97 24.59 -4.83
CA GLU A 158 -3.76 24.48 -5.64
C GLU A 158 -3.51 23.04 -6.09
N LEU A 159 -3.74 22.06 -5.20
CA LEU A 159 -3.68 20.66 -5.57
C LEU A 159 -4.73 20.31 -6.64
N ASN A 160 -5.95 20.83 -6.53
CA ASN A 160 -6.99 20.64 -7.55
C ASN A 160 -6.62 21.28 -8.90
N VAL A 161 -5.92 22.41 -8.90
CA VAL A 161 -5.36 23.00 -10.14
C VAL A 161 -4.26 22.10 -10.70
N LEU A 162 -3.36 21.60 -9.87
CA LEU A 162 -2.26 20.73 -10.27
C LEU A 162 -2.76 19.39 -10.82
N SER A 163 -3.72 18.74 -10.17
CA SER A 163 -4.32 17.47 -10.61
C SER A 163 -5.05 17.61 -11.95
N ARG A 164 -5.60 18.78 -12.27
CA ARG A 164 -6.18 19.06 -13.60
C ARG A 164 -5.11 19.18 -14.69
N ARG A 165 -3.90 19.63 -14.34
CA ARG A 165 -2.76 19.72 -15.28
C ARG A 165 -2.02 18.39 -15.40
N PHE A 166 -2.03 17.58 -14.34
CA PHE A 166 -1.37 16.29 -14.26
C PHE A 166 -2.39 15.21 -13.94
N THR A 167 -3.02 14.67 -14.99
CA THR A 167 -4.11 13.70 -14.89
C THR A 167 -3.75 12.51 -14.02
N GLY A 168 -4.55 12.26 -12.99
CA GLY A 168 -4.39 11.15 -12.05
C GLY A 168 -3.36 11.39 -10.92
N LEU A 169 -2.93 12.65 -10.73
CA LEU A 169 -2.19 13.05 -9.52
C LEU A 169 -3.00 12.76 -8.25
N ASP A 170 -4.28 13.05 -8.27
CA ASP A 170 -5.23 12.81 -7.19
C ASP A 170 -5.23 11.35 -6.74
N GLU A 171 -5.18 10.41 -7.68
CA GLU A 171 -5.06 8.98 -7.41
C GLU A 171 -3.72 8.64 -6.74
N ILE A 172 -2.60 9.21 -7.19
CA ILE A 172 -1.30 9.03 -6.52
C ILE A 172 -1.32 9.58 -5.10
N VAL A 173 -1.83 10.80 -4.92
CA VAL A 173 -1.91 11.45 -3.61
C VAL A 173 -2.85 10.68 -2.68
N ALA A 174 -3.92 10.07 -3.20
CA ALA A 174 -4.78 9.16 -2.46
C ALA A 174 -3.99 7.96 -1.92
N TYR A 175 -3.15 7.33 -2.76
CA TYR A 175 -2.27 6.24 -2.31
C TYR A 175 -1.24 6.70 -1.27
N PHE A 176 -0.66 7.89 -1.41
CA PHE A 176 0.24 8.43 -0.39
C PHE A 176 -0.46 8.66 0.95
N GLY A 177 -1.63 9.30 0.95
CA GLY A 177 -2.43 9.51 2.15
C GLY A 177 -2.88 8.20 2.80
N TRP A 178 -3.19 7.20 1.97
CA TRP A 178 -3.50 5.85 2.40
C TRP A 178 -2.30 5.17 3.10
N TRP A 179 -1.14 5.10 2.43
CA TRP A 179 0.07 4.47 2.97
C TRP A 179 0.57 5.19 4.24
N ASP A 180 0.53 6.52 4.27
CA ASP A 180 0.88 7.31 5.45
C ASP A 180 0.03 6.92 6.66
N THR A 181 -1.29 6.86 6.46
CA THR A 181 -2.24 6.53 7.53
C THR A 181 -2.09 5.09 8.00
N THR A 182 -2.10 4.12 7.08
CA THR A 182 -2.03 2.70 7.46
C THR A 182 -0.69 2.34 8.08
N SER A 183 0.40 2.93 7.58
CA SER A 183 1.74 2.68 8.12
C SER A 183 1.91 3.27 9.52
N THR A 184 1.37 4.47 9.76
CA THR A 184 1.41 5.10 11.07
C THR A 184 0.63 4.29 12.11
N ILE A 185 -0.56 3.79 11.76
CA ILE A 185 -1.33 2.91 12.65
C ILE A 185 -0.57 1.64 12.98
N VAL A 186 0.02 1.00 11.97
CA VAL A 186 0.81 -0.22 12.16
C VAL A 186 2.00 0.05 13.08
N ARG A 187 2.83 1.07 12.80
CA ARG A 187 3.99 1.42 13.62
C ARG A 187 3.58 1.70 15.06
N LYS A 188 2.58 2.55 15.28
CA LYS A 188 2.11 2.93 16.62
C LYS A 188 1.48 1.76 17.39
N SER A 189 0.87 0.80 16.69
CA SER A 189 0.32 -0.42 17.32
C SER A 189 1.43 -1.40 17.73
N THR A 190 2.60 -1.36 17.08
CA THR A 190 3.75 -2.23 17.40
C THR A 190 4.75 -1.61 18.39
N SER A 191 4.87 -0.29 18.42
CA SER A 191 5.86 0.41 19.26
C SER A 191 5.34 0.54 20.69
N SER A 192 5.65 -0.45 21.53
CA SER A 192 5.38 -0.43 22.98
C SER A 192 6.28 0.53 23.78
N SER A 193 7.18 1.28 23.12
CA SER A 193 8.20 2.11 23.77
C SER A 193 7.95 3.61 23.60
N ASN A 194 7.71 4.29 24.73
CA ASN A 194 7.95 5.71 24.92
C ASN A 194 9.44 6.03 24.67
N ILE A 195 9.86 6.33 23.45
CA ILE A 195 11.10 7.06 23.17
C ILE A 195 10.90 7.93 21.90
N GLY A 196 10.80 9.25 22.13
CA GLY A 196 11.61 10.24 21.43
C GLY A 196 11.15 10.81 20.09
N THR A 197 10.57 10.02 19.18
CA THR A 197 10.21 10.51 17.84
C THR A 197 8.97 9.82 17.30
N GLN A 198 7.82 10.01 17.96
CA GLN A 198 6.54 9.69 17.34
C GLN A 198 6.22 10.73 16.27
N GLU A 199 6.84 10.59 15.11
CA GLU A 199 6.45 11.37 13.94
C GLU A 199 5.00 11.03 13.61
N GLY A 200 4.17 12.08 13.58
CA GLY A 200 2.77 11.99 13.24
C GLY A 200 2.58 11.65 11.77
N LEU A 201 1.36 11.83 11.31
CA LEU A 201 1.05 11.74 9.89
C LEU A 201 1.88 12.74 9.08
N ILE A 202 2.44 12.29 7.95
CA ILE A 202 3.26 13.11 7.04
C ILE A 202 2.38 14.08 6.25
N PHE A 203 1.21 13.62 5.82
CA PHE A 203 0.28 14.44 5.04
C PHE A 203 -0.75 15.14 5.94
N ASP A 204 -1.24 16.29 5.50
CA ASP A 204 -2.35 16.99 6.18
C ASP A 204 -3.71 16.45 5.75
N ASP A 205 -4.79 16.79 6.47
CA ASP A 205 -6.15 16.35 6.12
C ASP A 205 -6.59 16.80 4.74
N TRP A 206 -6.19 18.00 4.32
CA TRP A 206 -6.54 18.51 3.02
C TRP A 206 -5.92 17.66 1.89
N HIS A 207 -4.76 17.03 2.10
CA HIS A 207 -4.24 16.04 1.16
C HIS A 207 -5.12 14.79 1.13
N ARG A 208 -5.62 14.34 2.29
CA ARG A 208 -6.49 13.16 2.38
C ARG A 208 -7.92 13.40 1.86
N SER A 209 -8.30 14.65 1.66
CA SER A 209 -9.61 14.98 1.07
C SER A 209 -9.78 14.44 -0.37
N VAL A 210 -8.68 14.09 -1.05
CA VAL A 210 -8.72 13.44 -2.38
C VAL A 210 -9.15 11.98 -2.31
N LEU A 211 -9.15 11.34 -1.13
CA LEU A 211 -9.67 9.98 -0.97
C LEU A 211 -11.20 10.03 -1.05
N GLY A 212 -11.72 9.85 -2.25
CA GLY A 212 -13.16 9.78 -2.52
C GLY A 212 -13.75 8.37 -2.44
N ASP A 213 -15.06 8.27 -2.65
CA ASP A 213 -15.81 7.02 -2.63
C ASP A 213 -15.23 5.97 -3.60
N ASP A 214 -14.76 6.39 -4.77
CA ASP A 214 -14.14 5.49 -5.76
C ASP A 214 -12.87 4.82 -5.23
N PHE A 215 -12.07 5.55 -4.44
CA PHE A 215 -10.89 4.99 -3.80
C PHE A 215 -11.28 3.98 -2.71
N PHE A 216 -12.20 4.36 -1.81
CA PHE A 216 -12.68 3.48 -0.73
C PHE A 216 -13.37 2.22 -1.26
N ASN A 217 -14.17 2.35 -2.33
CA ASN A 217 -14.82 1.23 -3.01
C ASN A 217 -13.83 0.24 -3.63
N ARG A 218 -12.63 0.71 -3.94
CA ARG A 218 -11.56 -0.11 -4.50
C ARG A 218 -10.77 -0.83 -3.43
N VAL A 219 -10.30 -0.10 -2.41
CA VAL A 219 -9.51 -0.69 -1.33
C VAL A 219 -10.37 -1.50 -0.34
N GLY A 220 -11.69 -1.34 -0.37
CA GLY A 220 -12.63 -2.08 0.48
C GLY A 220 -12.65 -1.61 1.94
N CYS A 221 -11.94 -0.54 2.27
CA CYS A 221 -11.98 0.10 3.58
C CYS A 221 -13.10 1.14 3.61
N PRO A 222 -14.06 1.04 4.54
CA PRO A 222 -15.09 2.07 4.70
C PRO A 222 -14.48 3.44 5.04
N PRO A 223 -15.03 4.55 4.51
CA PRO A 223 -14.53 5.89 4.82
C PRO A 223 -14.49 6.18 6.33
N GLU A 224 -15.52 5.76 7.07
CA GLU A 224 -15.60 5.97 8.52
C GLU A 224 -14.51 5.21 9.28
N THR A 225 -14.11 4.03 8.78
CA THR A 225 -13.05 3.22 9.36
C THR A 225 -11.68 3.82 9.05
N PHE A 226 -11.49 4.36 7.84
CA PHE A 226 -10.27 5.08 7.49
C PHE A 226 -10.08 6.36 8.33
N TRP A 227 -11.12 7.18 8.49
CA TRP A 227 -11.02 8.41 9.28
C TRP A 227 -10.82 8.14 10.77
N LEU A 228 -11.31 7.00 11.27
CA LEU A 228 -10.96 6.51 12.61
C LEU A 228 -9.45 6.22 12.72
N PHE A 229 -8.84 5.58 11.72
CA PHE A 229 -7.39 5.41 11.67
C PHE A 229 -6.65 6.76 11.62
N VAL A 230 -7.11 7.73 10.83
CA VAL A 230 -6.51 9.07 10.82
C VAL A 230 -6.57 9.70 12.22
N SER A 231 -7.71 9.61 12.91
CA SER A 231 -7.88 10.16 14.27
C SER A 231 -6.91 9.51 15.26
N LEU A 232 -6.82 8.19 15.25
CA LEU A 232 -5.88 7.44 16.09
C LEU A 232 -4.44 7.86 15.77
N ALA A 233 -4.04 7.87 14.49
CA ALA A 233 -2.70 8.21 14.05
C ALA A 233 -2.24 9.62 14.48
N LYS A 234 -3.17 10.59 14.55
CA LYS A 234 -2.91 11.94 15.06
C LYS A 234 -2.70 12.04 16.57
N GLY A 235 -2.93 10.97 17.31
CA GLY A 235 -2.95 11.00 18.78
C GLY A 235 -4.29 11.41 19.36
N ASN A 236 -5.33 11.63 18.53
CA ASN A 236 -6.71 11.82 18.99
C ASN A 236 -7.38 10.47 19.29
N GLY A 237 -6.62 9.57 19.92
CA GLY A 237 -7.15 8.29 20.36
C GLY A 237 -8.07 8.47 21.56
N PRO A 238 -9.03 7.56 21.76
CA PRO A 238 -9.98 7.67 22.86
C PRO A 238 -9.26 7.67 24.22
N ALA A 239 -9.52 8.70 25.02
CA ALA A 239 -8.80 8.98 26.26
C ALA A 239 -9.25 8.05 27.41
N ASP A 240 -10.54 7.73 27.45
CA ASP A 240 -11.14 6.82 28.45
C ASP A 240 -11.39 5.43 27.85
N SER A 241 -11.19 4.40 28.67
CA SER A 241 -11.44 2.98 28.37
C SER A 241 -12.86 2.74 27.86
N ARG A 242 -13.86 3.45 28.41
CA ARG A 242 -15.26 3.32 27.97
C ARG A 242 -15.47 3.83 26.55
N GLU A 243 -14.82 4.93 26.20
CA GLU A 243 -14.87 5.48 24.85
C GLU A 243 -14.21 4.52 23.85
N ARG A 244 -13.06 3.92 24.22
CA ARG A 244 -12.40 2.89 23.39
C ARG A 244 -13.32 1.72 23.11
N LEU A 245 -13.94 1.16 24.16
CA LEU A 245 -14.85 0.03 24.04
C LEU A 245 -16.06 0.38 23.18
N THR A 246 -16.63 1.57 23.36
CA THR A 246 -17.79 2.04 22.58
C THR A 246 -17.42 2.19 21.09
N GLN A 247 -16.27 2.79 20.79
CA GLN A 247 -15.80 2.93 19.41
C GLN A 247 -15.49 1.57 18.77
N ALA A 248 -14.83 0.66 19.50
CA ALA A 248 -14.55 -0.69 19.01
C ALA A 248 -15.86 -1.46 18.74
N MET A 249 -16.81 -1.42 19.68
CA MET A 249 -18.14 -2.01 19.50
C MET A 249 -18.87 -1.42 18.28
N SER A 250 -18.76 -0.11 18.04
CA SER A 250 -19.40 0.53 16.88
C SER A 250 -18.90 0.00 15.53
N GLN A 251 -17.66 -0.48 15.47
CA GLN A 251 -17.11 -1.15 14.28
C GLN A 251 -17.58 -2.60 14.20
N LEU A 252 -17.51 -3.34 15.32
CA LEU A 252 -17.87 -4.75 15.40
C LEU A 252 -19.36 -5.03 15.18
N LEU A 253 -20.25 -4.11 15.58
CA LEU A 253 -21.70 -4.25 15.39
C LEU A 253 -22.14 -4.13 13.92
N LYS A 254 -21.25 -3.68 13.04
CA LYS A 254 -21.55 -3.53 11.61
C LYS A 254 -21.02 -4.72 10.77
N LEU A 255 -20.50 -5.77 11.40
CA LEU A 255 -19.97 -6.94 10.70
C LEU A 255 -21.10 -7.78 10.07
N GLY A 256 -20.80 -8.49 8.98
CA GLY A 256 -21.71 -9.47 8.37
C GLY A 256 -22.92 -8.87 7.65
N MET A 257 -22.89 -7.55 7.37
CA MET A 257 -23.98 -6.86 6.67
C MET A 257 -23.96 -7.12 5.16
N ASP A 258 -22.83 -7.55 4.61
CA ASP A 258 -22.61 -7.80 3.18
C ASP A 258 -21.75 -9.06 3.00
N ASN A 259 -22.28 -10.05 2.28
CA ASN A 259 -21.62 -11.34 2.05
C ASN A 259 -20.76 -11.38 0.77
N THR A 260 -20.69 -10.27 0.02
CA THR A 260 -19.81 -10.17 -1.15
C THR A 260 -18.33 -10.16 -0.74
N GLU A 261 -17.43 -10.37 -1.70
CA GLU A 261 -15.98 -10.23 -1.45
C GLU A 261 -15.60 -8.82 -0.96
N ARG A 262 -16.36 -7.79 -1.36
CA ARG A 262 -16.20 -6.43 -0.84
C ARG A 262 -16.65 -6.34 0.61
N GLY A 263 -17.81 -6.90 0.95
CA GLY A 263 -18.33 -6.98 2.31
C GLY A 263 -17.38 -7.69 3.28
N LYS A 264 -16.77 -8.79 2.82
CA LYS A 264 -15.68 -9.48 3.54
C LYS A 264 -14.48 -8.57 3.82
N CYS A 265 -14.04 -7.80 2.83
CA CYS A 265 -12.96 -6.82 3.00
C CYS A 265 -13.31 -5.72 4.01
N VAL A 266 -14.53 -5.20 3.93
CA VAL A 266 -15.08 -4.23 4.88
C VAL A 266 -15.07 -4.78 6.31
N ASP A 267 -15.54 -6.01 6.51
CA ASP A 267 -15.54 -6.68 7.81
C ASP A 267 -14.13 -6.80 8.39
N VAL A 268 -13.16 -7.19 7.55
CA VAL A 268 -11.75 -7.31 7.94
C VAL A 268 -11.16 -5.96 8.39
N TYR A 269 -11.49 -4.87 7.69
CA TYR A 269 -11.09 -3.52 8.10
C TYR A 269 -11.73 -3.08 9.42
N ARG A 270 -13.00 -3.41 9.64
CA ARG A 270 -13.71 -3.10 10.90
C ARG A 270 -13.13 -3.86 12.09
N CYS A 271 -12.78 -5.14 11.90
CA CYS A 271 -12.04 -5.90 12.91
C CYS A 271 -10.67 -5.30 13.19
N ALA A 272 -9.93 -4.87 12.15
CA ALA A 272 -8.64 -4.23 12.32
C ALA A 272 -8.73 -2.89 13.06
N ALA A 273 -9.79 -2.12 12.83
CA ALA A 273 -10.06 -0.90 13.59
C ALA A 273 -10.36 -1.18 15.05
N ALA A 274 -11.16 -2.20 15.36
CA ALA A 274 -11.39 -2.63 16.74
C ALA A 274 -10.07 -3.03 17.42
N ILE A 275 -9.20 -3.79 16.73
CA ILE A 275 -7.86 -4.12 17.21
C ILE A 275 -7.07 -2.84 17.50
N ALA A 276 -6.93 -1.95 16.51
CA ALA A 276 -6.15 -0.73 16.63
C ALA A 276 -6.63 0.17 17.79
N ILE A 277 -7.94 0.29 18.01
CA ILE A 277 -8.51 1.05 19.14
C ILE A 277 -8.15 0.41 20.48
N LEU A 278 -8.33 -0.91 20.61
CA LEU A 278 -8.16 -1.63 21.87
C LEU A 278 -6.69 -1.79 22.25
N THR A 279 -5.79 -1.84 21.27
CA THR A 279 -4.34 -1.89 21.47
C THR A 279 -3.68 -0.52 21.45
N TRP A 280 -4.45 0.56 21.26
CA TRP A 280 -3.86 1.89 21.15
C TRP A 280 -3.11 2.27 22.44
N PRO A 281 -1.85 2.73 22.36
CA PRO A 281 -1.09 3.12 23.55
C PRO A 281 -1.87 4.11 24.41
N LYS A 282 -1.88 3.89 25.73
CA LYS A 282 -2.40 4.89 26.67
C LYS A 282 -1.39 6.02 26.79
N LEU A 283 -1.84 7.28 26.65
CA LEU A 283 -1.14 8.41 27.26
C LEU A 283 -1.47 8.38 28.76
N ASP A 284 -0.94 7.42 29.50
CA ASP A 284 -1.11 7.43 30.96
C ASP A 284 -0.05 8.36 31.56
N VAL A 285 -0.51 9.54 31.99
CA VAL A 285 0.06 10.24 33.14
C VAL A 285 -0.33 9.41 34.36
N GLU A 286 0.66 8.76 34.98
CA GLU A 286 0.65 8.18 36.33
C GLU A 286 -0.72 7.64 36.84
N SER A 287 -1.05 6.40 36.49
CA SER A 287 -2.12 5.66 37.16
C SER A 287 -1.80 4.16 37.15
N ASP A 288 -0.99 3.75 38.11
CA ASP A 288 -0.68 2.36 38.46
C ASP A 288 -1.92 1.63 39.06
N ILE A 289 -2.92 1.32 38.23
CA ILE A 289 -3.96 0.37 38.59
C ILE A 289 -4.13 -0.63 37.45
N PRO A 290 -3.81 -1.93 37.65
CA PRO A 290 -3.99 -2.96 36.65
C PRO A 290 -5.48 -3.27 36.50
N THR A 291 -6.17 -2.54 35.63
CA THR A 291 -7.57 -2.83 35.30
C THR A 291 -7.64 -4.12 34.49
N SER A 292 -8.36 -5.10 35.03
CA SER A 292 -8.56 -6.48 34.55
C SER A 292 -8.58 -6.64 33.02
N SER A 293 -7.52 -7.26 32.49
CA SER A 293 -7.16 -7.41 31.07
C SER A 293 -7.97 -8.44 30.27
N THR A 294 -8.91 -9.16 30.88
CA THR A 294 -9.48 -10.38 30.28
C THR A 294 -10.53 -10.12 29.18
N SER A 295 -11.38 -9.09 29.32
CA SER A 295 -12.47 -8.84 28.34
C SER A 295 -11.96 -8.24 27.02
N SER A 296 -10.95 -7.36 27.10
CA SER A 296 -10.27 -6.82 25.91
C SER A 296 -9.56 -7.95 25.15
N ASP A 297 -8.90 -8.87 25.86
CA ASP A 297 -8.19 -10.00 25.25
C ASP A 297 -9.10 -10.99 24.51
N ILE A 298 -10.30 -11.27 25.07
CA ILE A 298 -11.32 -12.09 24.39
C ILE A 298 -11.79 -11.40 23.10
N THR A 299 -12.07 -10.10 23.15
CA THR A 299 -12.55 -9.32 22.00
C THR A 299 -11.47 -9.22 20.91
N LEU A 300 -10.22 -8.97 21.30
CA LEU A 300 -9.06 -8.96 20.42
C LEU A 300 -8.88 -10.33 19.75
N THR A 301 -8.96 -11.40 20.53
CA THR A 301 -8.91 -12.77 20.00
C THR A 301 -10.01 -13.03 18.97
N ALA A 302 -11.26 -12.67 19.28
CA ALA A 302 -12.37 -12.85 18.35
C ALA A 302 -12.21 -12.04 17.06
N ALA A 303 -11.71 -10.80 17.16
CA ALA A 303 -11.43 -9.95 16.01
C ALA A 303 -10.31 -10.53 15.12
N VAL A 304 -9.22 -11.00 15.74
CA VAL A 304 -8.14 -11.71 15.02
C VAL A 304 -8.67 -12.95 14.33
N ASP A 305 -9.46 -13.77 15.02
CA ASP A 305 -9.99 -15.03 14.49
C ASP A 305 -10.93 -14.78 13.31
N ARG A 306 -11.72 -13.71 13.38
CA ARG A 306 -12.58 -13.28 12.28
C ARG A 306 -11.77 -12.84 11.07
N ILE A 307 -10.70 -12.05 11.26
CA ILE A 307 -9.79 -11.67 10.17
C ILE A 307 -9.18 -12.91 9.52
N CYS A 308 -8.66 -13.84 10.34
CA CYS A 308 -8.08 -15.10 9.84
C CYS A 308 -9.09 -15.88 8.99
N HIS A 309 -10.29 -16.09 9.52
CA HIS A 309 -11.35 -16.85 8.85
C HIS A 309 -11.77 -16.22 7.51
N ILE A 310 -11.91 -14.89 7.47
CA ILE A 310 -12.29 -14.21 6.22
C ILE A 310 -11.17 -14.32 5.19
N ILE A 311 -9.91 -14.11 5.58
CA ILE A 311 -8.78 -14.22 4.64
C ILE A 311 -8.60 -15.67 4.15
N GLU A 312 -8.79 -16.67 5.02
CA GLU A 312 -8.71 -18.08 4.66
C GLU A 312 -9.79 -18.50 3.64
N SER A 313 -10.98 -17.93 3.75
CA SER A 313 -12.15 -18.20 2.90
C SER A 313 -12.34 -17.22 1.74
N ALA A 314 -11.47 -16.21 1.60
CA ALA A 314 -11.53 -15.24 0.52
C ALA A 314 -11.18 -15.89 -0.82
N CYS A 315 -11.80 -15.41 -1.91
CA CYS A 315 -11.48 -15.89 -3.24
C CYS A 315 -10.05 -15.43 -3.63
N PRO A 316 -9.14 -16.35 -4.02
CA PRO A 316 -7.80 -16.00 -4.52
C PRO A 316 -7.76 -14.99 -5.67
N ARG A 317 -8.85 -14.93 -6.45
CA ARG A 317 -8.97 -14.02 -7.61
C ARG A 317 -9.65 -12.70 -7.26
N SER A 318 -10.03 -12.52 -6.00
CA SER A 318 -10.65 -11.28 -5.53
C SER A 318 -9.61 -10.17 -5.47
N ARG A 319 -9.89 -9.05 -6.15
CA ARG A 319 -9.06 -7.84 -6.06
C ARG A 319 -8.90 -7.32 -4.63
N PHE A 320 -9.83 -7.65 -3.74
CA PHE A 320 -9.84 -7.17 -2.36
C PHE A 320 -8.87 -7.91 -1.44
N LEU A 321 -8.40 -9.10 -1.83
CA LEU A 321 -7.48 -9.90 -1.03
C LEU A 321 -6.16 -9.14 -0.77
N ALA A 322 -5.64 -8.49 -1.82
CA ALA A 322 -4.45 -7.64 -1.76
C ALA A 322 -4.58 -6.50 -0.74
N HIS A 323 -5.79 -5.95 -0.62
CA HIS A 323 -6.10 -4.86 0.28
C HIS A 323 -6.32 -5.31 1.72
N MET A 324 -6.40 -6.61 2.02
CA MET A 324 -6.49 -7.12 3.39
C MET A 324 -5.12 -7.18 4.11
N ALA A 325 -4.03 -6.73 3.45
CA ALA A 325 -2.68 -6.75 4.02
C ALA A 325 -2.54 -5.94 5.32
N THR A 326 -3.06 -4.71 5.38
CA THR A 326 -3.01 -3.88 6.61
C THR A 326 -3.75 -4.56 7.78
N PRO A 327 -5.02 -5.00 7.61
CA PRO A 327 -5.71 -5.78 8.64
C PRO A 327 -4.98 -7.06 9.06
N ALA A 328 -4.43 -7.81 8.11
CA ALA A 328 -3.68 -9.03 8.40
C ALA A 328 -2.44 -8.74 9.25
N TYR A 329 -1.73 -7.66 8.93
CA TYR A 329 -0.57 -7.22 9.71
C TYR A 329 -0.97 -6.86 11.15
N LEU A 330 -2.01 -6.03 11.33
CA LEU A 330 -2.51 -5.66 12.67
C LEU A 330 -3.01 -6.86 13.48
N ALA A 331 -3.64 -7.85 12.83
CA ALA A 331 -3.99 -9.09 13.51
C ALA A 331 -2.75 -9.84 14.02
N GLY A 332 -1.67 -9.81 13.23
CA GLY A 332 -0.41 -10.47 13.58
C GLY A 332 0.38 -9.79 14.69
N THR A 333 0.20 -8.48 14.90
CA THR A 333 0.83 -7.80 16.04
C THR A 333 0.23 -8.24 17.37
N VAL A 334 -1.01 -8.76 17.37
CA VAL A 334 -1.68 -9.30 18.55
C VAL A 334 -1.42 -10.80 18.72
N LYS A 335 -1.51 -11.59 17.65
CA LYS A 335 -1.25 -13.05 17.68
C LYS A 335 -0.38 -13.51 16.52
N TRP A 336 0.94 -13.56 16.77
CA TRP A 336 1.93 -13.91 15.76
C TRP A 336 1.76 -15.33 15.17
N GLU A 337 1.26 -16.29 15.96
CA GLU A 337 1.08 -17.68 15.51
C GLU A 337 0.00 -17.80 14.41
N LYS A 338 -1.07 -17.01 14.51
CA LYS A 338 -2.15 -16.97 13.51
C LYS A 338 -1.75 -16.18 12.26
N PHE A 339 -0.87 -15.20 12.42
CA PHE A 339 -0.30 -14.43 11.30
C PHE A 339 0.47 -15.31 10.31
N LEU A 340 1.21 -16.31 10.80
CA LEU A 340 1.98 -17.20 9.92
C LEU A 340 1.05 -18.01 8.99
N ALA A 341 -0.11 -18.45 9.49
CA ALA A 341 -1.13 -19.16 8.71
C ALA A 341 -1.81 -18.27 7.67
N ILE A 342 -2.23 -17.05 8.06
CA ILE A 342 -2.78 -16.05 7.13
C ILE A 342 -1.79 -15.72 6.03
N ARG A 343 -0.52 -15.52 6.42
CA ARG A 343 0.56 -15.16 5.50
C ARG A 343 0.79 -16.24 4.45
N VAL A 344 0.79 -17.51 4.85
CA VAL A 344 0.90 -18.62 3.89
C VAL A 344 -0.28 -18.61 2.91
N ARG A 345 -1.50 -18.28 3.35
CA ARG A 345 -2.70 -18.25 2.51
C ARG A 345 -2.73 -17.09 1.51
N ILE A 346 -2.51 -15.84 1.95
CA ILE A 346 -2.40 -14.65 1.07
C ILE A 346 -1.38 -14.92 -0.03
N CYS A 347 -0.32 -15.65 0.31
CA CYS A 347 0.72 -15.97 -0.65
C CYS A 347 0.48 -17.25 -1.48
N SER A 348 -0.33 -18.20 -0.99
CA SER A 348 -0.58 -19.51 -1.64
C SER A 348 -1.81 -19.55 -2.53
N ALA A 349 -2.70 -18.56 -2.44
CA ALA A 349 -3.78 -18.26 -3.39
C ALA A 349 -3.33 -18.37 -4.88
N LYS A 350 -2.02 -18.21 -5.12
CA LYS A 350 -1.28 -18.40 -6.36
C LYS A 350 -1.29 -19.80 -6.99
N ARG A 351 -1.46 -20.91 -6.23
CA ARG A 351 -1.20 -22.28 -6.75
C ARG A 351 -2.44 -23.04 -7.26
N ASP A 352 -3.61 -22.79 -6.70
CA ASP A 352 -4.79 -23.63 -6.95
C ASP A 352 -5.70 -23.12 -8.09
N GLY A 353 -5.58 -21.85 -8.49
CA GLY A 353 -6.28 -21.29 -9.66
C GLY A 353 -5.80 -21.83 -11.02
N LYS A 354 -4.96 -22.87 -11.02
CA LYS A 354 -4.27 -23.43 -12.19
C LYS A 354 -4.56 -24.91 -12.42
N LYS A 355 -5.46 -25.52 -11.62
CA LYS A 355 -5.90 -26.91 -11.80
C LYS A 355 -7.28 -27.05 -12.45
N GLU A 356 -7.98 -25.94 -12.70
CA GLU A 356 -9.24 -25.92 -13.44
C GLU A 356 -9.09 -25.00 -14.66
N GLY A 357 -8.54 -25.58 -15.74
CA GLY A 357 -8.34 -24.95 -17.03
C GLY A 357 -7.84 -25.99 -18.02
#